data_AF-A0A8T5LPN4-F1
#
_entry.id   AF-A0A8T5LPN4-F1
#
_cell.length_a   1.000
_cell.length_b   1.000
_cell.length_c   1.000
_cell.angle_alpha   90.00
_cell.angle_beta   90.00
_cell.angle_gamma   90.00
#
_symmetry.space_group_name_H-M   'P 1'
#
loop_
_entity.id
_entity.type
_entity.pdbx_description
1 polymer ?
#
loop_
_entity_poly.entity_id
_entity_poly.type
_entity_poly.pdbx_seq_one_letter_code
_entity_poly.pdbx_strand_id
1 'polypeptide(L)' 'MSEEKTITSISNESRKIPPPAQFSEKAYVKSEEEYNKLYAESIADPESFWAKKAEELH' A
#
# COMPACT_ATOMS: atom_id res chain seq x y z
N MET A 1 -5.13 -19.63 30.28
CA MET A 1 -6.16 -19.41 29.26
C MET A 1 -5.75 -20.20 28.03
N SER A 2 -6.58 -21.15 27.62
CA SER A 2 -6.32 -22.21 26.65
C SER A 2 -6.07 -21.69 25.23
N GLU A 3 -4.93 -22.07 24.66
CA GLU A 3 -4.63 -21.91 23.24
C GLU A 3 -5.40 -22.97 22.44
N GLU A 4 -6.60 -22.65 21.95
CA GLU A 4 -7.27 -23.47 20.95
C GLU A 4 -6.68 -23.17 19.56
N LYS A 5 -5.66 -23.95 19.19
CA LYS A 5 -5.11 -24.00 17.83
C LYS A 5 -6.18 -24.51 16.85
N THR A 6 -6.97 -23.58 16.30
CA THR A 6 -7.79 -23.83 15.12
C THR A 6 -6.82 -24.06 13.95
N ILE A 7 -6.88 -25.22 13.30
CA ILE A 7 -6.08 -25.49 12.10
C ILE A 7 -6.63 -24.60 10.97
N THR A 8 -6.12 -23.38 10.89
CA THR A 8 -6.33 -22.51 9.72
C THR A 8 -5.27 -22.90 8.70
N SER A 9 -5.57 -23.90 7.87
CA SER A 9 -4.72 -24.24 6.73
C SER A 9 -4.85 -23.13 5.70
N ILE A 10 -4.01 -22.10 5.82
CA ILE A 10 -3.87 -21.04 4.82
C ILE A 10 -2.80 -21.53 3.85
N SER A 11 -3.13 -21.65 2.56
CA SER A 11 -2.14 -21.95 1.52
C SER A 11 -1.09 -20.83 1.49
N ASN A 12 0.15 -21.15 1.86
CA ASN A 12 1.29 -20.21 1.80
C ASN A 12 1.82 -20.09 0.36
N GLU A 13 0.97 -19.63 -0.56
CA GLU A 13 1.39 -19.35 -1.92
C GLU A 13 1.87 -17.90 -2.02
N SER A 14 3.18 -17.67 -1.92
CA SER A 14 3.80 -16.34 -1.88
C SER A 14 3.98 -15.69 -3.26
N ARG A 15 3.21 -16.11 -4.26
CA ARG A 15 3.31 -15.58 -5.63
C ARG A 15 2.76 -14.15 -5.66
N LYS A 16 3.64 -13.18 -5.90
CA LYS A 16 3.24 -11.81 -6.25
C LYS A 16 2.79 -11.79 -7.71
N ILE A 17 1.58 -11.29 -7.97
CA ILE A 17 1.06 -11.07 -9.31
C ILE A 17 1.04 -9.55 -9.54
N PRO A 18 1.96 -8.99 -10.36
CA PRO A 18 1.99 -7.56 -10.59
C PRO A 18 0.75 -7.12 -11.38
N PRO A 19 0.27 -5.87 -11.19
CA PRO A 19 -0.77 -5.31 -12.02
C PRO A 19 -0.36 -5.26 -13.51
N PRO A 20 -1.30 -5.41 -14.45
CA PRO A 20 -1.01 -5.22 -15.87
C PRO A 20 -0.43 -3.83 -16.15
N ALA A 21 0.52 -3.72 -17.09
CA ALA A 21 1.19 -2.45 -17.40
C ALA A 21 0.21 -1.31 -17.74
N GLN A 22 -0.83 -1.61 -18.54
CA GLN A 22 -1.87 -0.65 -18.93
C GLN A 22 -2.67 -0.10 -17.74
N PHE A 23 -2.77 -0.87 -16.65
CA PHE A 23 -3.42 -0.44 -15.42
C PHE A 23 -2.47 0.46 -14.62
N SER A 24 -1.22 0.02 -14.42
CA SER A 24 -0.22 0.79 -13.68
C SER A 24 0.05 2.16 -14.30
N GLU A 25 0.01 2.29 -15.63
CA GLU A 25 0.18 3.57 -16.33
C GLU A 25 -0.91 4.61 -16.00
N LYS A 26 -2.13 4.15 -15.71
CA LYS A 26 -3.30 4.99 -15.39
C LYS A 26 -3.51 5.17 -13.88
N ALA A 27 -2.78 4.44 -13.05
CA ALA A 27 -2.89 4.51 -11.61
C ALA A 27 -2.28 5.83 -11.09
N TYR A 28 -2.84 6.34 -10.00
CA TYR A 28 -2.27 7.49 -9.28
C TYR A 28 -0.91 7.16 -8.65
N VAL A 29 -0.64 5.87 -8.41
CA VAL A 29 0.65 5.36 -7.93
C VAL A 29 1.05 4.22 -8.88
N LYS A 30 2.15 4.40 -9.61
CA LYS A 30 2.52 3.56 -10.75
C LYS A 30 3.41 2.39 -10.38
N SER A 31 4.10 2.48 -9.25
CA SER A 31 5.02 1.44 -8.78
C SER A 31 5.07 1.33 -7.25
N GLU A 32 5.60 0.21 -6.78
CA GLU A 32 5.81 -0.06 -5.35
C GLU A 32 6.82 0.94 -4.75
N GLU A 33 7.83 1.35 -5.51
CA GLU A 33 8.81 2.36 -5.09
C GLU A 33 8.18 3.75 -4.90
N GLU A 34 7.28 4.15 -5.80
CA GLU A 34 6.54 5.40 -5.68
C GLU A 34 5.65 5.39 -4.43
N TYR A 35 4.94 4.28 -4.20
CA TYR A 35 4.18 4.07 -2.97
C TYR A 35 5.07 4.20 -1.73
N ASN A 36 6.20 3.50 -1.69
CA ASN A 36 7.10 3.50 -0.54
C ASN A 36 7.65 4.89 -0.23
N LYS A 37 7.93 5.70 -1.25
CA LYS A 37 8.36 7.09 -1.07
C LYS A 37 7.25 7.96 -0.45
N LEU A 38 6.04 7.87 -1.00
CA LEU A 38 4.88 8.60 -0.48
C LEU A 38 4.55 8.17 0.96
N TYR A 39 4.65 6.88 1.23
CA TYR A 39 4.48 6.34 2.57
C TYR A 39 5.55 6.84 3.54
N ALA A 40 6.82 6.88 3.13
CA ALA A 40 7.88 7.43 3.97
C ALA A 40 7.65 8.92 4.27
N GLU A 41 7.20 9.72 3.30
CA GLU A 41 6.86 11.13 3.50
C GLU A 41 5.67 11.29 4.45
N SER A 42 4.63 10.47 4.30
CA SER A 42 3.44 10.53 5.16
C SER A 42 3.71 10.16 6.62
N ILE A 43 4.74 9.33 6.88
CA ILE A 43 5.19 8.99 8.23
C ILE A 43 6.16 10.05 8.79
N ALA A 44 7.04 10.60 7.97
CA ALA A 44 8.04 11.57 8.39
C ALA A 44 7.44 12.94 8.73
N ASP A 45 6.48 13.42 7.93
CA ASP A 45 5.78 14.69 8.16
C ASP A 45 4.29 14.57 7.74
N PRO A 46 3.44 14.00 8.59
CA PRO A 46 2.05 13.74 8.27
C PRO A 46 1.24 15.02 8.05
N GLU A 47 1.49 16.10 8.80
CA GLU A 47 0.71 17.34 8.67
C GLU A 47 0.93 17.99 7.31
N SER A 48 2.19 18.17 6.91
CA SER A 48 2.51 18.75 5.60
C SER A 48 2.05 17.83 4.46
N PHE A 49 2.19 16.52 4.61
CA PHE A 49 1.73 15.56 3.61
C PHE A 49 0.22 15.67 3.38
N TRP A 50 -0.59 15.64 4.45
CA TRP A 50 -2.05 15.69 4.34
C TRP A 50 -2.55 17.07 3.92
N ALA A 51 -1.90 18.16 4.33
CA ALA A 51 -2.22 19.50 3.86
C ALA A 51 -2.07 19.62 2.33
N LYS A 52 -0.94 19.17 1.76
CA LYS A 52 -0.73 19.13 0.30
C LYS A 52 -1.79 18.28 -0.40
N LYS A 53 -2.14 17.12 0.17
CA LYS A 53 -3.17 16.24 -0.40
C LYS A 53 -4.58 16.82 -0.34
N ALA A 54 -4.89 17.64 0.66
CA ALA A 54 -6.16 18.35 0.72
C ALA A 54 -6.27 19.43 -0.37
N GLU A 55 -5.18 20.14 -0.68
CA GLU A 55 -5.15 21.14 -1.77
C GLU A 55 -5.39 20.51 -3.15
N GLU A 56 -4.89 19.29 -3.37
CA GLU A 56 -5.11 18.52 -4.61
C GLU A 56 -6.59 18.08 -4.80
N LEU A 57 -7.43 18.13 -3.76
CA LEU A 57 -8.82 17.64 -3.74
C LEU A 57 -9.88 18.74 -3.89
N HIS A 58 -9.50 19.96 -4.27
CA HIS A 58 -10.40 21.10 -4.45
C HIS A 58 -11.22 21.08 -5.74
#